data_AF-A0AAN6RMR1-F1
#
_entry.id   AF-A0AAN6RMR1-F1
#
_cell.length_a   1.000
_cell.length_b   1.000
_cell.length_c   1.000
_cell.angle_alpha   90.00
_cell.angle_beta   90.00
_cell.angle_gamma   90.00
#
_symmetry.space_group_name_H-M   'P 1'
#
loop_
_entity.id
_entity.type
_entity.pdbx_description
1 polymer ?
#
loop_
_entity_poly.entity_id
_entity_poly.type
_entity_poly.pdbx_seq_one_letter_code
_entity_poly.pdbx_strand_id
1 'polypeptide(L)'
;MSIGSIVGALTGFLAWSSAASFSNPLKVTNGSDPHIAHSIGYCYLMMTTWTILQITRAETLGGHKTGKTRVAWTDGTPSRCYNVWAPELHQIDNRWYIYYTPRCSWPASAS
;
A
#
# COMPACT_ATOMS: atom_id res chain seq x y z
N MET A 1 -31.73 3.62 60.79
CA MET A 1 -31.49 2.76 59.61
C MET A 1 -32.07 3.50 58.41
N SER A 2 -31.24 4.30 57.75
CA SER A 2 -30.81 4.12 56.35
C SER A 2 -31.95 4.08 55.33
N ILE A 3 -32.06 5.11 54.49
CA ILE A 3 -32.09 4.99 53.03
C ILE A 3 -31.21 6.13 52.50
N GLY A 4 -29.97 5.79 52.18
CA GLY A 4 -28.99 6.70 51.60
C GLY A 4 -29.28 6.93 50.12
N SER A 5 -29.10 8.18 49.69
CA SER A 5 -29.13 8.63 48.30
C SER A 5 -28.21 7.77 47.42
N ILE A 6 -28.77 7.10 46.43
CA ILE A 6 -28.01 6.55 45.30
C ILE A 6 -28.39 7.36 44.06
N VAL A 7 -27.77 8.53 43.94
CA VAL A 7 -27.59 9.20 42.64
C VAL A 7 -26.12 9.00 42.28
N GLY A 8 -25.75 7.74 42.03
CA GLY A 8 -24.43 7.37 41.51
C GLY A 8 -24.48 7.49 39.99
N ALA A 9 -23.89 8.55 39.46
CA ALA A 9 -23.84 8.87 38.05
C ALA A 9 -23.41 7.67 37.18
N LEU A 10 -24.37 7.08 36.47
CA LEU A 10 -24.11 6.22 35.32
C LEU A 10 -23.91 7.11 34.08
N THR A 11 -22.88 7.95 34.08
CA THR A 11 -22.41 8.57 32.83
C THR A 11 -21.60 7.51 32.09
N GLY A 12 -22.30 6.75 31.25
CA GLY A 12 -21.69 5.78 30.35
C GLY A 12 -20.59 6.44 29.53
N PHE A 13 -19.40 5.85 29.55
CA PHE A 13 -18.37 6.09 28.56
C PHE A 13 -18.89 5.61 27.21
N LEU A 14 -19.59 6.49 26.47
CA LEU A 14 -19.67 6.36 25.04
C LEU A 14 -18.27 6.73 24.51
N ALA A 15 -17.42 5.72 24.35
CA ALA A 15 -16.17 5.90 23.64
C ALA A 15 -16.51 6.30 22.20
N TRP A 16 -16.17 7.52 21.82
CA TRP A 16 -16.28 7.97 20.44
C TRP A 16 -15.25 7.18 19.62
N SER A 17 -15.73 6.23 18.83
CA SER A 17 -14.90 5.62 17.78
C SER A 17 -14.66 6.68 16.71
N SER A 18 -13.49 7.33 16.74
CA SER A 18 -13.03 8.16 15.62
C SER A 18 -12.51 7.26 14.51
N ALA A 19 -13.19 7.27 13.36
CA ALA A 19 -12.68 6.63 12.15
C ALA A 19 -11.60 7.50 11.53
N ALA A 20 -10.46 6.91 11.16
CA ALA A 20 -9.43 7.61 10.40
C ALA A 20 -9.99 8.03 9.04
N SER A 21 -9.75 9.29 8.66
CA SER A 21 -10.10 9.80 7.33
C SER A 21 -8.93 9.66 6.36
N PHE A 22 -9.24 9.53 5.08
CA PHE A 22 -8.26 9.52 4.00
C PHE A 22 -8.76 10.36 2.82
N SER A 23 -7.84 10.78 1.96
CA SER A 23 -8.15 11.61 0.80
C SER A 23 -7.55 11.01 -0.46
N ASN A 24 -8.41 10.74 -1.43
CA ASN A 24 -8.04 10.26 -2.76
C ASN A 24 -7.74 11.42 -3.73
N PRO A 25 -7.04 11.14 -4.85
CA PRO A 25 -6.26 9.92 -5.08
C PRO A 25 -4.93 9.93 -4.30
N LEU A 26 -4.37 8.75 -3.99
CA LEU A 26 -3.03 8.64 -3.39
C LEU A 26 -1.90 8.93 -4.40
N LYS A 27 -2.16 8.65 -5.69
CA LYS A 27 -1.26 8.93 -6.81
C LYS A 27 -2.10 9.38 -8.01
N VAL A 28 -1.77 10.52 -8.60
CA VAL A 28 -2.58 11.12 -9.67
C VAL A 28 -2.39 10.40 -11.01
N THR A 29 -1.19 9.88 -11.29
CA THR A 29 -0.85 9.21 -12.54
C THR A 29 -0.25 7.84 -12.28
N ASN A 30 -0.50 6.87 -13.18
CA ASN A 30 0.03 5.50 -13.08
C ASN A 30 -0.21 4.87 -11.70
N GLY A 31 -1.46 4.97 -11.21
CA GLY A 31 -1.89 4.45 -9.90
C GLY A 31 -2.57 3.09 -9.95
N SER A 32 -2.46 2.37 -11.08
CA SER A 32 -3.10 1.07 -11.28
C SER A 32 -2.46 0.00 -10.40
N ASP A 33 -3.28 -1.00 -10.06
CA ASP A 33 -2.89 -2.20 -9.31
C ASP A 33 -2.17 -1.87 -7.98
N PRO A 34 -2.77 -1.03 -7.09
CA PRO A 34 -2.12 -0.63 -5.85
C PRO A 34 -2.06 -1.78 -4.85
N HIS A 35 -0.86 -2.06 -4.34
CA HIS A 35 -0.63 -2.99 -3.23
C HIS A 35 0.10 -2.29 -2.09
N ILE A 36 -0.40 -2.43 -0.85
CA ILE A 36 0.25 -1.89 0.35
C ILE A 36 0.63 -3.03 1.28
N ALA A 37 1.91 -3.10 1.63
CA ALA A 37 2.40 -3.89 2.76
C ALA A 37 2.65 -2.96 3.95
N HIS A 38 2.36 -3.41 5.18
CA HIS A 38 2.65 -2.66 6.39
C HIS A 38 3.64 -3.43 7.27
N SER A 39 4.72 -2.77 7.69
CA SER A 39 5.74 -3.35 8.57
C SER A 39 6.43 -2.27 9.39
N ILE A 40 6.59 -2.50 10.69
CA ILE A 40 7.32 -1.62 11.64
C ILE A 40 6.90 -0.14 11.51
N GLY A 41 5.60 0.14 11.52
CA GLY A 41 5.06 1.50 11.49
C GLY A 41 5.15 2.22 10.14
N TYR A 42 5.55 1.51 9.08
CA TYR A 42 5.59 2.04 7.72
C TYR A 42 4.66 1.26 6.79
N CYS A 43 3.95 1.99 5.96
CA CYS A 43 3.26 1.48 4.78
C CYS A 43 4.19 1.58 3.57
N TYR A 44 4.22 0.51 2.78
CA TYR A 44 5.02 0.35 1.57
C TYR A 44 4.06 0.14 0.40
N LEU A 45 3.89 1.17 -0.41
CA LEU A 45 3.01 1.17 -1.57
C LEU A 45 3.79 0.77 -2.84
N MET A 46 3.24 -0.18 -3.57
CA MET A 46 3.63 -0.52 -4.94
C MET A 46 2.44 -0.36 -5.88
N MET A 47 2.70 0.01 -7.12
CA MET A 47 1.73 0.23 -8.19
C MET A 47 2.39 -0.11 -9.53
N THR A 48 1.60 -0.37 -10.56
CA THR A 48 2.12 -0.57 -11.91
C THR A 48 2.82 0.70 -12.42
N THR A 49 4.12 0.60 -12.67
CA THR A 49 4.98 1.65 -13.24
C THR A 49 5.50 1.33 -14.64
N TRP A 50 5.07 0.19 -15.22
CA TRP A 50 5.40 -0.30 -16.55
C TRP A 50 6.84 -0.76 -16.74
N THR A 51 7.85 0.04 -16.39
CA THR A 51 9.26 -0.26 -16.74
C THR A 51 10.13 -0.66 -15.56
N ILE A 52 9.73 -0.28 -14.34
CA ILE A 52 10.51 -0.47 -13.12
C ILE A 52 9.65 -1.01 -12.00
N LEU A 53 10.26 -1.61 -10.98
CA LEU A 53 9.64 -1.89 -9.70
C LEU A 53 10.02 -0.79 -8.71
N GLN A 54 9.02 -0.05 -8.24
CA GLN A 54 9.20 1.08 -7.35
C GLN A 54 8.38 0.90 -6.08
N ILE A 55 8.96 1.30 -4.94
CA ILE A 55 8.31 1.31 -3.63
C ILE A 55 8.25 2.74 -3.11
N THR A 56 7.07 3.18 -2.68
CA THR A 56 6.87 4.44 -1.94
C THR A 56 6.58 4.12 -0.48
N ARG A 57 7.40 4.63 0.44
CA ARG A 57 7.24 4.41 1.89
C ARG A 57 6.66 5.65 2.57
N ALA A 58 5.68 5.45 3.44
CA ALA A 58 5.12 6.49 4.30
C ALA A 58 4.64 5.91 5.64
N GLU A 59 4.50 6.74 6.67
CA GLU A 59 3.98 6.33 8.00
C GLU A 59 2.45 6.27 8.02
N THR A 60 1.79 6.91 7.07
CA THR A 60 0.33 6.96 6.95
C THR A 60 -0.10 6.73 5.50
N LEU A 61 -1.36 6.33 5.29
CA LEU A 61 -1.92 6.18 3.94
C LEU A 61 -1.80 7.48 3.14
N GLY A 62 -2.18 8.62 3.72
CA GLY A 62 -2.08 9.94 3.08
C GLY A 62 -0.65 10.40 2.82
N GLY A 63 0.31 9.95 3.62
CA GLY A 63 1.73 10.27 3.46
C GLY A 63 2.33 9.78 2.14
N HIS A 64 1.72 8.81 1.44
CA HIS A 64 2.21 8.37 0.12
C HIS A 64 2.14 9.46 -0.94
N LYS A 65 1.31 10.50 -0.76
CA LYS A 65 1.26 11.67 -1.66
C LYS A 65 2.60 12.40 -1.73
N THR A 66 3.42 12.34 -0.68
CA THR A 66 4.74 12.97 -0.58
C THR A 66 5.82 11.99 -0.07
N GLY A 67 5.52 10.69 -0.07
CA GLY A 67 6.33 9.65 0.54
C GLY A 67 7.66 9.43 -0.19
N LYS A 68 8.64 8.89 0.53
CA LYS A 68 9.95 8.60 -0.05
C LYS A 68 9.84 7.42 -1.00
N THR A 69 10.25 7.65 -2.24
CA THR A 69 10.12 6.69 -3.33
C THR A 69 11.49 6.16 -3.74
N ARG A 70 11.61 4.84 -3.95
CA ARG A 70 12.84 4.18 -4.39
C ARG A 70 12.57 3.12 -5.45
N VAL A 71 13.47 3.03 -6.42
CA VAL A 71 13.49 1.93 -7.39
C VAL A 71 14.09 0.71 -6.69
N ALA A 72 13.31 -0.36 -6.58
CA ALA A 72 13.75 -1.64 -6.02
C ALA A 72 14.43 -2.50 -7.10
N TRP A 73 13.97 -2.41 -8.34
CA TRP A 73 14.53 -3.16 -9.46
C TRP A 73 14.18 -2.53 -10.81
N THR A 74 15.09 -2.67 -11.76
CA THR A 74 14.92 -2.32 -13.18
C THR A 74 15.50 -3.46 -14.00
N ASP A 75 14.82 -3.89 -15.07
CA ASP A 75 15.41 -4.87 -15.97
C ASP A 75 16.50 -4.22 -16.82
N GLY A 76 17.65 -4.89 -16.91
CA GLY A 76 18.75 -4.52 -17.81
C GLY A 76 18.92 -5.47 -18.98
N THR A 77 18.09 -6.50 -19.10
CA THR A 77 18.27 -7.60 -20.06
C THR A 77 17.38 -7.38 -21.29
N PRO A 78 17.93 -7.08 -22.48
CA PRO A 78 17.13 -6.76 -23.66
C PRO A 78 16.23 -7.90 -24.16
N SER A 79 16.60 -9.16 -23.88
CA SER A 79 15.85 -10.35 -24.28
C SER A 79 14.67 -10.68 -23.36
N ARG A 80 14.51 -9.96 -22.24
CA ARG A 80 13.40 -10.18 -21.29
C ARG A 80 12.23 -9.25 -21.61
N CYS A 81 11.04 -9.72 -21.23
CA CYS A 81 9.83 -8.91 -21.30
C CYS A 81 9.99 -7.62 -20.48
N TYR A 82 9.53 -6.48 -21.02
CA TYR A 82 9.83 -5.14 -20.49
C TYR A 82 8.65 -4.44 -19.79
N ASN A 83 7.47 -5.07 -19.69
CA ASN A 83 6.29 -4.48 -19.06
C ASN A 83 5.98 -5.12 -17.70
N VAL A 84 6.31 -4.44 -16.61
CA VAL A 84 6.10 -4.85 -15.22
C VAL A 84 4.69 -4.47 -14.77
N TRP A 85 3.87 -5.47 -14.42
CA TRP A 85 2.46 -5.32 -14.06
C TRP A 85 2.17 -5.84 -12.65
N ALA A 86 1.24 -5.16 -11.98
CA ALA A 86 0.64 -5.51 -10.69
C ALA A 86 1.65 -6.02 -9.64
N PRO A 87 2.66 -5.21 -9.27
CA PRO A 87 3.63 -5.61 -8.28
C PRO A 87 3.03 -5.64 -6.86
N GLU A 88 3.26 -6.74 -6.15
CA GLU A 88 2.90 -6.92 -4.75
C GLU A 88 4.15 -7.15 -3.89
N LEU A 89 4.14 -6.59 -2.68
CA LEU A 89 5.23 -6.70 -1.72
C LEU A 89 4.77 -7.54 -0.52
N HIS A 90 5.50 -8.60 -0.20
CA HIS A 90 5.17 -9.49 0.90
C HIS A 90 6.38 -9.67 1.82
N GLN A 91 6.14 -9.71 3.13
CA GLN A 91 7.15 -10.07 4.11
C GLN A 91 6.85 -11.48 4.63
N ILE A 92 7.70 -12.44 4.26
CA ILE A 92 7.55 -13.86 4.60
C ILE A 92 8.87 -14.30 5.26
N ASP A 93 8.79 -14.92 6.45
CA ASP A 93 9.96 -15.38 7.20
C ASP A 93 11.07 -14.32 7.33
N ASN A 94 10.65 -13.09 7.66
CA ASN A 94 11.52 -11.92 7.85
C ASN A 94 12.29 -11.48 6.58
N ARG A 95 11.86 -11.92 5.40
CA ARG A 95 12.41 -11.54 4.09
C ARG A 95 11.36 -10.87 3.23
N TRP A 96 11.79 -9.93 2.40
CA TRP A 96 10.92 -9.21 1.48
C TRP A 96 10.91 -9.87 0.11
N TYR A 97 9.71 -10.08 -0.42
CA TYR A 97 9.46 -10.66 -1.74
C TYR A 97 8.61 -9.69 -2.55
N ILE A 98 9.01 -9.45 -3.79
CA ILE A 98 8.20 -8.73 -4.76
C ILE A 98 7.71 -9.73 -5.79
N TYR A 99 6.40 -9.88 -5.90
CA TYR A 99 5.75 -10.66 -6.95
C TYR A 99 5.22 -9.70 -7.99
N TYR A 100 5.47 -9.96 -9.27
CA TYR A 100 4.98 -9.15 -10.37
C TYR A 100 4.85 -10.01 -11.63
N THR A 101 4.05 -9.55 -12.58
CA THR A 101 3.94 -10.21 -13.89
C THR A 101 4.68 -9.39 -14.95
N PRO A 102 5.67 -9.98 -15.65
CA PRO A 102 6.22 -9.37 -16.83
C PRO A 102 5.34 -9.67 -18.06
N ARG A 103 5.04 -8.67 -18.88
CA ARG A 103 4.39 -8.84 -20.18
C ARG A 103 5.38 -8.57 -21.32
N CYS A 104 5.57 -9.56 -22.17
CA CYS A 104 6.17 -9.38 -23.48
C CYS A 104 5.14 -8.77 -24.43
N SER A 105 5.59 -7.94 -25.38
CA SER A 105 4.76 -7.65 -26.54
C SER A 105 4.42 -8.97 -27.23
N TRP A 106 3.15 -9.16 -27.52
CA TRP A 106 2.71 -10.19 -28.45
C TRP A 106 3.39 -9.90 -29.80
N PRO A 107 3.87 -10.88 -30.59
CA PRO A 107 4.22 -10.59 -31.96
C PRO A 107 2.95 -10.04 -32.63
N ALA A 108 3.00 -8.83 -33.18
CA ALA A 108 1.97 -8.39 -34.10
C ALA A 108 1.90 -9.44 -35.22
N SER A 109 0.79 -10.20 -35.26
CA SER A 109 0.43 -11.21 -36.26
C SER A 109 1.49 -12.28 -36.59
N ALA A 110 1.32 -13.47 -36.02
CA ALA A 110 1.41 -14.68 -36.83
C ALA A 110 0.02 -14.91 -37.45
N SER A 111 -0.18 -14.42 -38.66
CA SER A 111 -1.27 -14.77 -39.57
C SER A 111 -0.67 -14.99 -40.95
#